data_AF-A0A4V6DUB0-F1
#
_entry.id   AF-A0A4V6DUB0-F1
#
_cell.length_a   1.000
_cell.length_b   1.000
_cell.length_c   1.000
_cell.angle_alpha   90.00
_cell.angle_beta   90.00
_cell.angle_gamma   90.00
#
_symmetry.space_group_name_H-M   'P 1'
#
loop_
_entity.id
_entity.type
_entity.pdbx_description
1 polymer ?
#
loop_
_entity_poly.entity_id
_entity_poly.type
_entity_poly.pdbx_seq_one_letter_code
_entity_poly.pdbx_strand_id
1 'polypeptide(L)'
;MKVRAREESDLPEVAEVLRRVHADNAYPVEGLADPVKFLDPESTIRAWVLVDAQDKIIGHALISEMAPSDKRIEEFKRYLWRLEKPPFRQGLVALGRLFVDPSARGKGAGKMLVEEAHRWTAEKLYRRILLNVLLKDPAAIRLYENLGWTKYGEGVHINWKGEPFDQVYYISPSLDKSAGPVLSPATGI
;
A
#
# COMPACT_ATOMS: atom_id res chain seq x y z
N MET A 1 -18.42 0.72 10.20
CA MET A 1 -17.36 1.30 9.37
C MET A 1 -17.69 1.01 7.92
N LYS A 2 -17.41 1.95 7.01
CA LYS A 2 -17.67 1.82 5.57
C LYS A 2 -16.49 2.40 4.79
N VAL A 3 -16.06 1.71 3.75
CA VAL A 3 -15.11 2.28 2.77
C VAL A 3 -15.92 2.96 1.67
N ARG A 4 -15.55 4.17 1.29
CA ARG A 4 -16.11 4.89 0.14
C ARG A 4 -15.01 5.59 -0.64
N ALA A 5 -15.34 6.01 -1.86
CA ALA A 5 -14.46 6.87 -2.64
C ALA A 5 -14.12 8.14 -1.84
N ARG A 6 -12.87 8.57 -1.91
CA ARG A 6 -12.46 9.87 -1.39
C ARG A 6 -12.88 10.96 -2.38
N GLU A 7 -13.48 12.02 -1.85
CA GLU A 7 -13.78 13.26 -2.55
C GLU A 7 -12.76 14.33 -2.20
N GLU A 8 -12.64 15.38 -3.02
CA GLU A 8 -11.71 16.48 -2.75
C GLU A 8 -12.01 17.19 -1.42
N SER A 9 -13.29 17.30 -1.07
CA SER A 9 -13.79 17.82 0.21
C SER A 9 -13.33 17.03 1.44
N ASP A 10 -12.93 15.76 1.28
CA ASP A 10 -12.41 14.95 2.38
C ASP A 10 -10.96 15.31 2.76
N LEU A 11 -10.19 15.92 1.85
CA LEU A 11 -8.74 16.11 2.01
C LEU A 11 -8.34 16.83 3.30
N PRO A 12 -9.03 17.90 3.74
CA PRO A 12 -8.71 18.54 5.01
C PRO A 12 -8.84 17.59 6.21
N GLU A 13 -9.92 16.81 6.29
CA GLU A 13 -10.14 15.87 7.40
C GLU A 13 -9.17 14.68 7.33
N VAL A 14 -8.90 14.16 6.14
CA VAL A 14 -7.90 13.10 5.93
C VAL A 14 -6.50 13.59 6.35
N ALA A 15 -6.16 14.86 6.07
CA ALA A 15 -4.91 15.47 6.52
C ALA A 15 -4.82 15.53 8.06
N GLU A 16 -5.91 15.82 8.76
CA GLU A 16 -5.92 15.76 10.24
C GLU A 16 -5.71 14.34 10.77
N VAL A 17 -6.33 13.33 10.13
CA VAL A 17 -6.08 11.92 10.48
C VAL A 17 -4.61 11.57 10.26
N LEU A 18 -4.04 11.99 9.12
CA LEU A 18 -2.64 11.75 8.79
C LEU A 18 -1.69 12.40 9.82
N ARG A 19 -1.99 13.62 10.30
CA ARG A 19 -1.20 14.26 11.37
C ARG A 19 -1.21 13.44 12.65
N ARG A 20 -2.37 12.90 13.05
CA ARG A 20 -2.47 12.01 14.22
C ARG A 20 -1.69 10.71 14.04
N VAL A 21 -1.73 10.13 12.85
CA VAL A 21 -0.91 8.95 12.51
C VAL A 21 0.58 9.29 12.59
N HIS A 22 1.00 10.41 12.03
CA HIS A 22 2.39 10.84 12.08
C HIS A 22 2.90 11.09 13.50
N ALA A 23 2.08 11.72 14.35
CA ALA A 23 2.42 11.92 15.75
C ALA A 23 2.57 10.60 16.53
N ASP A 24 1.83 9.56 16.13
CA ASP A 24 1.84 8.24 16.78
C ASP A 24 3.03 7.36 16.36
N ASN A 25 3.38 7.32 15.07
CA ASN A 25 4.38 6.35 14.56
C ASN A 25 5.37 6.91 13.53
N ALA A 26 5.41 8.23 13.34
CA ALA A 26 6.25 8.91 12.35
C ALA A 26 6.02 8.38 10.91
N TYR A 27 4.80 7.94 10.58
CA TYR A 27 4.40 7.73 9.18
C TYR A 27 3.78 9.02 8.62
N PRO A 28 4.21 9.49 7.43
CA PRO A 28 5.31 8.97 6.63
C PRO A 28 6.67 9.37 7.22
N VAL A 29 7.71 8.58 6.92
CA VAL A 29 9.10 8.86 7.32
C VAL A 29 9.70 10.09 6.63
N GLU A 30 9.04 10.59 5.58
CA GLU A 30 9.40 11.85 4.92
C GLU A 30 8.95 13.09 5.70
N GLY A 31 8.13 12.94 6.75
CA GLY A 31 7.49 14.08 7.40
C GLY A 31 6.25 14.60 6.65
N LEU A 32 5.65 15.66 7.20
CA LEU A 32 4.35 16.20 6.77
C LEU A 32 4.42 17.69 6.39
N ALA A 33 5.38 18.07 5.54
CA ALA A 33 5.49 19.46 5.09
C ALA A 33 4.22 19.93 4.36
N ASP A 34 3.67 19.08 3.48
CA ASP A 34 2.42 19.33 2.77
C ASP A 34 1.56 18.04 2.78
N PRO A 35 0.65 17.88 3.76
CA PRO A 35 -0.13 16.67 3.91
C PRO A 35 -1.13 16.50 2.75
N VAL A 36 -1.67 17.59 2.19
CA VAL A 36 -2.66 17.51 1.10
C VAL A 36 -1.98 17.03 -0.18
N LYS A 37 -0.83 17.60 -0.55
CA LYS A 37 -0.04 17.12 -1.70
C LYS A 37 0.47 15.70 -1.52
N PHE A 38 0.81 15.32 -0.29
CA PHE A 38 1.15 13.92 0.02
C PHE A 38 -0.05 13.00 -0.21
N LEU A 39 -1.25 13.41 0.18
CA LEU A 39 -2.47 12.63 0.02
C LEU A 39 -2.98 12.58 -1.42
N ASP A 40 -2.69 13.58 -2.24
CA ASP A 40 -3.18 13.66 -3.61
C ASP A 40 -2.07 13.92 -4.64
N PRO A 41 -1.17 12.94 -4.87
CA PRO A 41 -0.18 13.05 -5.93
C PRO A 41 -0.85 12.98 -7.31
N GLU A 42 -0.28 13.65 -8.31
CA GLU A 42 -0.76 13.65 -9.70
C GLU A 42 -0.93 12.25 -10.31
N SER A 43 -0.18 11.26 -9.82
CA SER A 43 -0.26 9.87 -10.25
C SER A 43 -1.46 9.09 -9.67
N THR A 44 -2.33 9.74 -8.90
CA THR A 44 -3.49 9.08 -8.26
C THR A 44 -4.49 8.60 -9.30
N ILE A 45 -4.80 7.30 -9.26
CA ILE A 45 -5.87 6.70 -10.07
C ILE A 45 -7.18 6.71 -9.28
N ARG A 46 -7.13 6.32 -8.00
CA ARG A 46 -8.29 6.25 -7.12
C ARG A 46 -7.87 6.32 -5.66
N ALA A 47 -8.62 7.04 -4.84
CA ALA A 47 -8.45 7.07 -3.40
C ALA A 47 -9.76 6.71 -2.68
N TRP A 48 -9.62 6.21 -1.45
CA TRP A 48 -10.73 5.86 -0.57
C TRP A 48 -10.51 6.42 0.82
N VAL A 49 -11.63 6.66 1.50
CA VAL A 49 -11.67 6.90 2.93
C VAL A 49 -12.46 5.79 3.62
N LEU A 50 -12.03 5.45 4.83
CA LEU A 50 -12.78 4.64 5.76
C LEU A 50 -13.48 5.56 6.74
N VAL A 51 -14.79 5.44 6.85
CA VAL A 51 -15.60 6.20 7.82
C VAL A 51 -16.18 5.30 8.91
N ASP A 52 -16.42 5.86 10.09
CA ASP A 52 -17.10 5.18 11.19
C ASP A 52 -18.64 5.20 11.04
N ALA A 53 -19.39 5.02 12.13
CA ALA A 53 -20.86 5.02 12.09
C ALA A 53 -21.47 6.44 12.11
N GLN A 54 -20.65 7.46 12.38
CA GLN A 54 -21.00 8.88 12.43
C GLN A 54 -20.44 9.63 11.21
N ASP A 55 -20.05 8.89 10.16
CA ASP A 55 -19.40 9.40 8.94
C ASP A 55 -18.06 10.13 9.16
N LYS A 56 -17.44 9.99 10.34
CA LYS A 56 -16.10 10.53 10.59
C LYS A 56 -15.04 9.71 9.88
N ILE A 57 -14.09 10.37 9.23
CA ILE A 57 -12.98 9.73 8.54
C ILE A 57 -11.97 9.20 9.55
N ILE A 58 -11.68 7.90 9.43
CA ILE A 58 -10.81 7.14 10.32
C ILE A 58 -9.73 6.35 9.58
N GLY A 59 -9.62 6.52 8.27
CA GLY A 59 -8.55 5.89 7.49
C GLY A 59 -8.59 6.28 6.02
N HIS A 60 -7.52 5.96 5.32
CA HIS A 60 -7.32 6.33 3.92
C HIS A 60 -6.44 5.31 3.21
N ALA A 61 -6.62 5.18 1.90
CA ALA A 61 -5.73 4.46 0.99
C ALA A 61 -5.86 5.03 -0.42
N LEU A 62 -4.83 4.88 -1.25
CA LEU A 62 -4.91 5.19 -2.68
C LEU A 62 -4.21 4.15 -3.56
N ILE A 63 -4.65 4.09 -4.80
CA ILE A 63 -3.99 3.41 -5.91
C ILE A 63 -3.44 4.49 -6.86
N SER A 64 -2.19 4.32 -7.29
CA SER A 64 -1.49 5.26 -8.17
C SER A 64 -0.75 4.55 -9.30
N GLU A 65 -0.56 5.27 -10.41
CA GLU A 65 0.37 4.85 -11.46
C GLU A 65 1.80 4.81 -10.92
N MET A 66 2.61 3.92 -11.49
CA MET A 66 4.01 3.74 -11.12
C MET A 66 4.91 4.29 -12.22
N ALA A 67 5.92 5.07 -11.83
CA ALA A 67 6.94 5.49 -12.78
C ALA A 67 7.71 4.28 -13.33
N PRO A 68 8.15 4.27 -14.59
CA PRO A 68 8.94 3.16 -15.15
C PRO A 68 10.22 2.84 -14.37
N SER A 69 10.78 3.83 -13.68
CA SER A 69 11.98 3.77 -12.83
C SER A 69 11.68 3.46 -11.36
N ASP A 70 10.44 3.10 -11.01
CA ASP A 70 10.08 2.75 -9.64
C ASP A 70 10.84 1.48 -9.19
N LYS A 71 11.60 1.59 -8.09
CA LYS A 71 12.41 0.48 -7.55
C LYS A 71 11.60 -0.78 -7.27
N ARG A 72 10.31 -0.66 -6.95
CA ARG A 72 9.42 -1.82 -6.76
C ARG A 72 9.27 -2.62 -8.05
N ILE A 73 9.17 -1.94 -9.21
CA ILE A 73 9.11 -2.59 -10.52
C ILE A 73 10.44 -3.28 -10.83
N GLU A 74 11.57 -2.63 -10.56
CA GLU A 74 12.90 -3.21 -10.79
C GLU A 74 13.11 -4.48 -9.96
N GLU A 75 12.78 -4.44 -8.67
CA GLU A 75 12.87 -5.61 -7.79
C GLU A 75 11.88 -6.72 -8.18
N PHE A 76 10.69 -6.36 -8.68
CA PHE A 76 9.75 -7.36 -9.15
C PHE A 76 10.23 -8.04 -10.44
N LYS A 77 10.87 -7.30 -11.36
CA LYS A 77 11.52 -7.89 -12.55
C LYS A 77 12.63 -8.88 -12.13
N ARG A 78 13.44 -8.52 -11.14
CA ARG A 78 14.47 -9.42 -10.57
C ARG A 78 13.86 -10.67 -9.94
N TYR A 79 12.74 -10.53 -9.23
CA TYR A 79 11.99 -11.66 -8.69
C TYR A 79 11.48 -12.62 -9.78
N LEU A 80 10.85 -12.09 -10.84
CA LEU A 80 10.36 -12.91 -11.95
C LEU A 80 11.49 -13.65 -12.67
N TRP A 81 12.62 -12.98 -12.88
CA TRP A 81 13.83 -13.59 -13.46
C TRP A 81 14.30 -14.81 -12.64
N ARG A 82 14.40 -14.67 -11.31
CA ARG A 82 14.79 -15.78 -10.42
C ARG A 82 13.81 -16.95 -10.43
N LEU A 83 12.54 -16.70 -10.73
CA LEU A 83 11.52 -17.75 -10.83
C LEU A 83 11.35 -18.30 -12.25
N GLU A 84 12.19 -17.87 -13.20
CA GLU A 84 12.07 -18.22 -14.63
C GLU A 84 10.66 -17.94 -15.19
N LYS A 85 10.00 -16.90 -14.66
CA LYS A 85 8.66 -16.50 -15.08
C LYS A 85 8.76 -15.45 -16.19
N PRO A 86 7.81 -15.44 -17.15
CA PRO A 86 7.77 -14.39 -18.16
C PRO A 86 7.59 -13.02 -17.51
N PRO A 87 8.03 -11.94 -18.18
CA PRO A 87 7.83 -10.59 -17.69
C PRO A 87 6.33 -10.31 -17.53
N PHE A 88 5.98 -9.57 -16.48
CA PHE A 88 4.61 -9.17 -16.23
C PHE A 88 4.17 -8.16 -17.29
N ARG A 89 3.16 -8.51 -18.10
CA ARG A 89 2.70 -7.72 -19.26
C ARG A 89 1.49 -6.84 -18.95
N GLN A 90 0.74 -7.17 -17.91
CA GLN A 90 -0.34 -6.31 -17.43
C GLN A 90 0.31 -5.14 -16.67
N GLY A 91 -0.23 -3.92 -16.75
CA GLY A 91 0.33 -2.79 -16.02
C GLY A 91 0.37 -3.05 -14.50
N LEU A 92 1.30 -2.42 -13.79
CA LEU A 92 1.40 -2.47 -12.34
C LEU A 92 1.00 -1.12 -11.75
N VAL A 93 0.33 -1.15 -10.61
CA VAL A 93 -0.06 0.05 -9.86
C VAL A 93 0.41 -0.07 -8.41
N ALA A 94 0.54 1.06 -7.72
CA ALA A 94 1.00 1.07 -6.33
C ALA A 94 -0.15 1.32 -5.36
N LEU A 95 -0.24 0.50 -4.29
CA LEU A 95 -1.00 0.85 -3.09
C LEU A 95 -0.13 1.78 -2.23
N GLY A 96 -0.69 2.92 -1.87
CA GLY A 96 0.00 3.93 -1.09
C GLY A 96 -0.93 4.67 -0.15
N ARG A 97 -0.33 5.52 0.69
CA ARG A 97 -1.04 6.39 1.64
C ARG A 97 -2.06 5.63 2.50
N LEU A 98 -1.76 4.37 2.80
CA LEU A 98 -2.59 3.49 3.62
C LEU A 98 -2.31 3.78 5.09
N PHE A 99 -3.31 4.31 5.78
CA PHE A 99 -3.25 4.50 7.22
C PHE A 99 -4.64 4.46 7.85
N VAL A 100 -4.67 4.18 9.15
CA VAL A 100 -5.87 4.17 9.99
C VAL A 100 -5.57 5.02 11.22
N ASP A 101 -6.54 5.85 11.59
CA ASP A 101 -6.50 6.66 12.81
C ASP A 101 -6.13 5.77 14.01
N PRO A 102 -5.17 6.17 14.87
CA PRO A 102 -4.75 5.37 16.02
C PRO A 102 -5.93 4.91 16.90
N SER A 103 -6.96 5.73 17.05
CA SER A 103 -8.16 5.41 17.86
C SER A 103 -9.06 4.32 17.26
N ALA A 104 -8.87 3.98 15.99
CA ALA A 104 -9.68 3.02 15.23
C ALA A 104 -8.94 1.71 14.88
N ARG A 105 -7.70 1.52 15.36
CA ARG A 105 -6.90 0.31 15.07
C ARG A 105 -7.46 -0.94 15.77
N GLY A 106 -7.01 -2.11 15.29
CA GLY A 106 -7.39 -3.42 15.87
C GLY A 106 -8.80 -3.91 15.51
N LYS A 107 -9.58 -3.15 14.72
CA LYS A 107 -10.97 -3.46 14.35
C LYS A 107 -11.15 -3.95 12.90
N GLY A 108 -10.07 -4.37 12.25
CA GLY A 108 -10.09 -4.77 10.82
C GLY A 108 -10.11 -3.60 9.82
N ALA A 109 -10.01 -2.35 10.27
CA ALA A 109 -10.02 -1.15 9.44
C ALA A 109 -9.03 -1.18 8.27
N GLY A 110 -7.75 -1.52 8.53
CA GLY A 110 -6.73 -1.61 7.48
C GLY A 110 -7.05 -2.70 6.46
N LYS A 111 -7.59 -3.84 6.91
CA LYS A 111 -8.04 -4.93 6.04
C LYS A 111 -9.14 -4.46 5.08
N MET A 112 -10.14 -3.74 5.58
CA MET A 112 -11.23 -3.23 4.73
C MET A 112 -10.71 -2.33 3.59
N LEU A 113 -9.75 -1.44 3.88
CA LEU A 113 -9.13 -0.57 2.88
C LEU A 113 -8.32 -1.36 1.84
N VAL A 114 -7.51 -2.33 2.28
CA VAL A 114 -6.70 -3.16 1.36
C VAL A 114 -7.58 -4.04 0.48
N GLU A 115 -8.61 -4.66 1.04
CA GLU A 115 -9.56 -5.50 0.29
C GLU A 115 -10.33 -4.68 -0.75
N GLU A 116 -10.79 -3.48 -0.38
CA GLU A 116 -11.50 -2.59 -1.31
C GLU A 116 -10.59 -2.11 -2.44
N ALA A 117 -9.36 -1.69 -2.12
CA ALA A 117 -8.39 -1.28 -3.14
C ALA A 117 -8.06 -2.45 -4.08
N HIS A 118 -7.82 -3.64 -3.54
CA HIS A 118 -7.53 -4.83 -4.34
C HIS A 118 -8.70 -5.23 -5.24
N ARG A 119 -9.91 -5.30 -4.69
CA ARG A 119 -11.14 -5.62 -5.41
C ARG A 119 -11.37 -4.63 -6.55
N TRP A 120 -11.30 -3.32 -6.27
CA TRP A 120 -11.51 -2.30 -7.29
C TRP A 120 -10.44 -2.33 -8.38
N THR A 121 -9.15 -2.49 -8.03
CA THR A 121 -8.07 -2.58 -9.02
C THR A 121 -8.25 -3.81 -9.92
N ALA A 122 -8.63 -4.96 -9.35
CA ALA A 122 -8.90 -6.16 -10.11
C ALA A 122 -10.07 -5.96 -11.09
N GLU A 123 -11.19 -5.42 -10.61
CA GLU A 123 -12.41 -5.24 -11.40
C GLU A 123 -12.32 -4.14 -12.46
N LYS A 124 -11.62 -3.03 -12.16
CA LYS A 124 -11.65 -1.82 -12.99
C LYS A 124 -10.40 -1.63 -13.84
N LEU A 125 -9.24 -2.09 -13.36
CA LEU A 125 -7.99 -1.93 -14.10
C LEU A 125 -7.47 -3.25 -14.69
N TYR A 126 -7.88 -4.39 -14.13
CA TYR A 126 -7.33 -5.71 -14.49
C TYR A 126 -5.79 -5.75 -14.37
N ARG A 127 -5.29 -5.13 -13.29
CA ARG A 127 -3.86 -4.96 -12.97
C ARG A 127 -3.54 -5.52 -11.57
N ARG A 128 -2.27 -5.83 -11.32
CA ARG A 128 -1.78 -6.24 -9.99
C ARG A 128 -1.20 -5.05 -9.24
N ILE A 129 -1.20 -5.14 -7.92
CA ILE A 129 -0.75 -4.06 -7.04
C ILE A 129 0.60 -4.40 -6.43
N LEU A 130 1.54 -3.45 -6.48
CA LEU A 130 2.78 -3.49 -5.70
C LEU A 130 2.68 -2.55 -4.50
N LEU A 131 3.38 -2.90 -3.42
CA LEU A 131 3.66 -1.98 -2.33
C LEU A 131 5.02 -2.27 -1.71
N ASN A 132 5.49 -1.30 -0.93
CA ASN A 132 6.59 -1.45 -0.01
C ASN A 132 6.09 -1.09 1.40
N VAL A 133 6.67 -1.71 2.41
CA VAL A 133 6.40 -1.43 3.83
C VAL A 133 7.73 -1.45 4.59
N LEU A 134 7.91 -0.52 5.51
CA LEU A 134 9.12 -0.44 6.31
C LEU A 134 9.09 -1.50 7.41
N LEU A 135 10.23 -2.11 7.73
CA LEU A 135 10.33 -3.12 8.79
C LEU A 135 9.94 -2.60 10.17
N LYS A 136 10.03 -1.27 10.38
CA LYS A 136 9.55 -0.61 11.61
C LYS A 136 8.03 -0.71 11.82
N ASP A 137 7.25 -1.09 10.78
CA ASP A 137 5.79 -1.15 10.80
C ASP A 137 5.27 -2.62 10.76
N PRO A 138 5.58 -3.47 11.76
CA PRO A 138 5.31 -4.92 11.70
C PRO A 138 3.81 -5.26 11.68
N ALA A 139 2.94 -4.36 12.14
CA ALA A 139 1.49 -4.54 12.04
C ALA A 139 1.00 -4.49 10.59
N ALA A 140 1.60 -3.63 9.75
CA ALA A 140 1.26 -3.55 8.33
C ALA A 140 1.78 -4.77 7.57
N ILE A 141 2.98 -5.25 7.89
CA ILE A 141 3.54 -6.51 7.36
C ILE A 141 2.58 -7.68 7.61
N ARG A 142 2.18 -7.89 8.88
CA ARG A 142 1.22 -8.95 9.24
C ARG A 142 -0.12 -8.80 8.51
N LEU A 143 -0.59 -7.57 8.32
CA LEU A 143 -1.81 -7.31 7.57
C LEU A 143 -1.70 -7.82 6.13
N TYR A 144 -0.64 -7.47 5.41
CA TYR A 144 -0.45 -7.90 4.02
C TYR A 144 -0.28 -9.41 3.90
N GLU A 145 0.51 -10.02 4.77
CA GLU A 145 0.73 -11.47 4.78
C GLU A 145 -0.55 -12.25 5.07
N ASN A 146 -1.36 -11.80 6.05
CA ASN A 146 -2.67 -12.39 6.34
C ASN A 146 -3.67 -12.24 5.20
N LEU A 147 -3.48 -11.25 4.31
CA LEU A 147 -4.28 -11.03 3.11
C LEU A 147 -3.72 -11.76 1.88
N GLY A 148 -2.71 -12.61 2.06
CA GLY A 148 -2.13 -13.45 1.00
C GLY A 148 -1.21 -12.69 0.04
N TRP A 149 -0.75 -11.49 0.41
CA TRP A 149 0.25 -10.78 -0.38
C TRP A 149 1.58 -11.54 -0.34
N THR A 150 2.25 -11.61 -1.48
CA THR A 150 3.51 -12.34 -1.61
C THR A 150 4.68 -11.37 -1.53
N LYS A 151 5.56 -11.59 -0.55
CA LYS A 151 6.87 -10.93 -0.50
C LYS A 151 7.70 -11.36 -1.71
N TYR A 152 8.25 -10.40 -2.45
CA TYR A 152 9.09 -10.69 -3.62
C TYR A 152 10.52 -10.12 -3.53
N GLY A 153 10.76 -9.20 -2.59
CA GLY A 153 12.06 -8.59 -2.40
C GLY A 153 12.16 -7.76 -1.13
N GLU A 154 13.35 -7.26 -0.89
CA GLU A 154 13.70 -6.36 0.21
C GLU A 154 14.56 -5.23 -0.33
N GLY A 155 14.69 -4.15 0.43
CA GLY A 155 15.60 -3.07 0.10
C GLY A 155 15.71 -2.06 1.23
N VAL A 156 16.36 -0.95 0.92
CA VAL A 156 16.52 0.17 1.85
C VAL A 156 15.88 1.41 1.24
N HIS A 157 15.02 2.06 2.03
CA HIS A 157 14.48 3.38 1.75
C HIS A 157 15.31 4.43 2.50
N ILE A 158 15.76 5.47 1.81
CA ILE A 158 16.47 6.59 2.44
C ILE A 158 15.52 7.79 2.41
N ASN A 159 15.17 8.34 3.58
CA ASN A 159 14.31 9.52 3.63
C ASN A 159 15.08 10.80 3.25
N TRP A 160 14.40 11.94 3.16
CA TRP A 160 15.03 13.22 2.82
C TRP A 160 16.15 13.66 3.78
N LYS A 161 16.20 13.15 5.01
CA LYS A 161 17.28 13.42 5.99
C LYS A 161 18.50 12.52 5.80
N GLY A 162 18.46 11.57 4.87
CA GLY A 162 19.51 10.57 4.69
C GLY A 162 19.40 9.38 5.65
N GLU A 163 18.31 9.26 6.41
CA GLU A 163 18.12 8.15 7.35
C GLU A 163 17.67 6.88 6.61
N PRO A 164 18.33 5.74 6.85
CA PRO A 164 17.96 4.47 6.22
C PRO A 164 16.83 3.75 6.97
N PHE A 165 15.92 3.16 6.19
CA PHE A 165 14.84 2.28 6.67
C PHE A 165 14.80 1.02 5.81
N ASP A 166 14.99 -0.13 6.44
CA ASP A 166 14.77 -1.41 5.78
C ASP A 166 13.30 -1.56 5.39
N GLN A 167 13.06 -2.13 4.21
CA GLN A 167 11.73 -2.31 3.67
C GLN A 167 11.57 -3.64 2.95
N VAL A 168 10.33 -4.08 2.90
CA VAL A 168 9.91 -5.30 2.19
C VAL A 168 8.96 -4.92 1.08
N TYR A 169 9.11 -5.58 -0.06
CA TYR A 169 8.24 -5.41 -1.22
C TYR A 169 7.25 -6.56 -1.36
N TYR A 170 5.98 -6.22 -1.56
CA TYR A 170 4.88 -7.16 -1.72
C TYR A 170 4.11 -6.94 -3.01
N ILE A 171 3.61 -8.03 -3.58
CA ILE A 171 2.64 -8.02 -4.68
C ILE A 171 1.31 -8.61 -4.19
N SER A 172 0.20 -8.01 -4.61
CA SER A 172 -1.16 -8.47 -4.27
C SER A 172 -1.39 -9.92 -4.71
N PRO A 173 -2.38 -10.66 -4.18
CA PRO A 173 -2.77 -11.96 -4.70
C PRO A 173 -3.12 -11.93 -6.21
N SER A 174 -3.12 -13.11 -6.86
CA SER A 174 -3.50 -13.23 -8.27
C SER A 174 -4.94 -12.77 -8.52
N LEU A 175 -5.19 -12.23 -9.71
CA LEU A 175 -6.53 -11.82 -10.15
C LEU A 175 -7.44 -13.03 -10.42
N ASP A 176 -6.83 -14.16 -10.81
CA ASP A 176 -7.53 -15.43 -11.00
C ASP A 176 -7.52 -16.26 -9.72
N LYS A 177 -8.72 -16.59 -9.22
CA LYS A 177 -8.91 -17.45 -8.03
C LYS A 177 -8.39 -18.89 -8.21
N SER A 178 -8.03 -19.31 -9.43
CA SER A 178 -7.47 -20.62 -9.76
C SER A 178 -5.94 -20.68 -9.69
N ALA A 179 -5.25 -19.54 -9.69
CA ALA A 179 -3.82 -19.49 -9.51
C ALA A 179 -3.52 -19.61 -8.01
N GLY A 180 -3.15 -20.82 -7.57
CA GLY A 180 -2.69 -21.07 -6.21
C GLY A 180 -1.56 -20.12 -5.77
N PRO A 181 -1.23 -20.06 -4.47
CA PRO A 181 -0.23 -19.14 -3.96
C PRO A 181 1.08 -19.31 -4.73
N VAL A 182 1.66 -18.18 -5.18
CA VAL A 182 3.01 -18.17 -5.73
C VAL A 182 3.93 -18.56 -4.59
N LEU A 183 4.36 -19.83 -4.58
CA LEU A 183 5.27 -20.34 -3.56
C LEU A 183 6.49 -19.44 -3.50
N SER A 184 6.76 -18.89 -2.31
CA SER A 184 8.01 -18.18 -2.06
C SER A 184 9.18 -19.13 -2.33
N PRO A 185 10.28 -18.67 -2.96
CA PRO A 185 11.46 -19.50 -3.08
C PRO A 185 11.92 -19.86 -1.67
N ALA A 186 12.05 -21.16 -1.41
CA ALA A 186 12.54 -21.67 -0.15
C ALA A 186 13.88 -21.00 0.17
N THR A 187 14.01 -20.46 1.38
CA THR A 187 15.27 -20.02 1.95
C THR A 187 16.18 -21.25 2.05
N GLY A 188 17.01 -21.44 1.03
CA GLY A 188 18.09 -22.43 1.03
C GLY A 188 19.25 -21.92 1.88
N ILE A 189 19.62 -22.72 2.86
CA ILE A 189 20.82 -22.62 3.70
C ILE A 189 22.07 -22.79 2.85
#